data_AF-A0A0N0JI03-F1
#
_entry.id   AF-A0A0N0JI03-F1
#
_cell.length_a   1.000
_cell.length_b   1.000
_cell.length_c   1.000
_cell.angle_alpha   90.00
_cell.angle_beta   90.00
_cell.angle_gamma   90.00
#
_symmetry.space_group_name_H-M   'P 1'
#
loop_
_entity.id
_entity.type
_entity.pdbx_description
1 polymer ?
#
loop_
_entity_poly.entity_id
_entity_poly.type
_entity_poly.pdbx_seq_one_letter_code
_entity_poly.pdbx_strand_id
1 'polypeptide(L)' 'MWRLWLIFDPRRTLVALFGFLLVLALIIHFILLSTDTYNWLDGPNSAQGAAHAAAAAKPAS' A
#
# COMPACT_ATOMS: atom_id res chain seq x y z
N MET A 1 23.80 28.08 -3.14
CA MET A 1 22.59 27.23 -3.22
C MET A 1 21.86 27.08 -1.87
N TRP A 2 22.13 27.91 -0.86
CA TRP A 2 21.43 27.92 0.44
C TRP A 2 20.20 28.86 0.48
N ARG A 3 20.13 29.81 -0.47
CA ARG A 3 19.01 30.77 -0.60
C ARG A 3 17.65 30.12 -0.88
N LEU A 4 17.62 28.89 -1.40
CA LEU A 4 16.37 28.13 -1.56
C LEU A 4 15.69 27.84 -0.21
N TRP A 5 16.47 27.73 0.89
CA TRP A 5 15.95 27.50 2.24
C TRP A 5 15.36 28.76 2.89
N LEU A 6 15.59 29.95 2.32
CA LEU A 6 14.97 31.20 2.79
C LEU A 6 13.53 31.39 2.25
N ILE A 7 13.18 30.70 1.16
CA ILE A 7 11.84 30.74 0.56
C ILE A 7 11.07 29.46 0.88
N PHE A 8 11.76 28.32 0.90
CA PHE A 8 11.17 27.05 1.26
C PHE A 8 11.48 26.71 2.71
N ASP A 9 10.49 26.92 3.56
CA ASP A 9 10.55 26.49 4.96
C ASP A 9 10.85 24.98 5.02
N PRO A 10 11.99 24.57 5.58
CA PRO A 10 12.55 23.25 5.36
C PRO A 10 11.71 22.11 5.91
N ARG A 11 10.98 22.40 6.98
CA ARG A 11 10.00 21.48 7.55
C ARG A 11 8.88 21.19 6.55
N ARG A 12 8.39 22.23 5.86
CA ARG A 12 7.28 22.09 4.92
C ARG A 12 7.71 21.34 3.67
N THR A 13 8.92 21.56 3.15
CA THR A 13 9.44 20.81 2.00
C THR A 13 9.65 19.33 2.30
N LEU A 14 10.19 18.98 3.49
CA LEU A 14 10.31 17.57 3.90
C LEU A 14 8.93 16.91 4.06
N VAL A 15 7.99 17.59 4.71
CA VAL A 15 6.61 17.09 4.88
C VAL A 15 5.89 16.99 3.53
N ALA A 16 6.07 17.94 2.62
CA ALA A 16 5.47 17.91 1.30
C ALA A 16 6.04 16.78 0.44
N LEU A 17 7.35 16.53 0.50
CA LEU A 17 7.97 15.41 -0.19
C LEU A 17 7.43 14.08 0.35
N PHE A 18 7.49 13.88 1.67
CA PHE A 18 6.97 12.66 2.30
C PHE A 18 5.48 12.47 2.04
N GLY A 19 4.68 13.53 2.24
CA GLY A 19 3.24 13.51 1.99
C GLY A 19 2.91 13.22 0.54
N PHE A 20 3.63 13.81 -0.42
CA PHE A 20 3.44 13.55 -1.84
C PHE A 20 3.72 12.09 -2.18
N LEU A 21 4.87 11.54 -1.73
CA LEU A 21 5.20 10.14 -1.98
C LEU A 21 4.21 9.19 -1.29
N LEU A 22 3.78 9.51 -0.08
CA LEU A 22 2.80 8.71 0.68
C LEU A 22 1.45 8.69 -0.05
N VAL A 23 0.91 9.85 -0.43
CA VAL A 23 -0.35 9.97 -1.16
C VAL A 23 -0.26 9.23 -2.49
N LEU A 24 0.83 9.41 -3.24
CA LEU A 24 1.06 8.71 -4.49
C LEU A 24 1.08 7.18 -4.31
N ALA A 25 1.75 6.69 -3.26
CA ALA A 25 1.79 5.27 -2.93
C ALA A 25 0.38 4.74 -2.60
N LEU A 26 -0.39 5.45 -1.76
CA LEU A 26 -1.75 5.04 -1.41
C LEU A 26 -2.67 4.99 -2.63
N ILE A 27 -2.58 5.97 -3.54
CA ILE A 27 -3.38 5.99 -4.77
C ILE A 27 -3.10 4.74 -5.61
N ILE A 28 -1.82 4.40 -5.80
CA ILE A 28 -1.44 3.20 -6.57
C ILE A 28 -2.00 1.94 -5.90
N HIS A 29 -1.84 1.81 -4.58
CA HIS A 29 -2.36 0.64 -3.85
C HIS A 29 -3.88 0.54 -3.93
N PHE A 30 -4.60 1.65 -3.78
CA PHE A 30 -6.05 1.68 -3.90
C PHE A 30 -6.53 1.26 -5.29
N ILE A 31 -5.81 1.64 -6.34
CA ILE A 31 -6.14 1.21 -7.72
C ILE A 31 -5.94 -0.30 -7.87
N LEU A 32 -4.80 -0.84 -7.42
CA LEU A 32 -4.54 -2.28 -7.47
C LEU A 32 -5.59 -3.05 -6.67
N LEU A 33 -5.92 -2.58 -5.47
CA LEU A 33 -6.90 -3.21 -4.59
C LEU A 33 -8.34 -3.08 -5.10
N SER A 34 -8.67 -2.02 -5.83
CA SER A 34 -10.01 -1.87 -6.43
C SER A 34 -10.21 -2.79 -7.65
N THR A 35 -9.16 -3.41 -8.18
CA THR A 35 -9.24 -4.22 -9.40
C THR A 35 -9.38 -5.71 -9.05
N ASP A 36 -10.40 -6.40 -9.56
CA ASP A 36 -10.69 -7.83 -9.29
C ASP A 36 -9.46 -8.77 -9.41
N THR A 37 -8.56 -8.50 -10.38
CA THR A 37 -7.37 -9.35 -10.62
C THR A 37 -6.20 -9.06 -9.68
N TYR A 38 -6.02 -7.81 -9.26
CA TYR A 38 -4.87 -7.36 -8.45
C TYR A 38 -5.24 -7.11 -6.98
N ASN A 39 -6.52 -7.24 -6.65
CA ASN A 39 -7.02 -7.20 -5.29
C ASN A 39 -6.52 -8.44 -4.53
N TRP A 40 -5.43 -8.28 -3.79
CA TRP A 40 -4.87 -9.37 -2.99
C TRP A 40 -5.65 -9.62 -1.69
N LEU A 41 -6.60 -8.75 -1.32
CA LEU A 41 -7.44 -8.92 -0.12
C LEU A 41 -8.71 -9.72 -0.39
N ASP A 42 -9.30 -9.60 -1.58
CA ASP A 42 -10.60 -10.21 -1.94
C ASP A 42 -10.57 -11.00 -3.27
N GLY A 43 -9.48 -10.91 -4.04
CA GLY A 43 -9.32 -11.66 -5.29
C GLY A 43 -9.07 -13.16 -5.06
N PRO A 44 -9.19 -14.02 -6.09
CA PRO A 44 -9.15 -15.48 -5.98
C PRO A 44 -7.90 -16.06 -5.28
N ASN A 45 -6.80 -15.31 -5.25
CA ASN A 45 -5.57 -15.67 -4.53
C ASN A 45 -5.69 -15.51 -2.99
N SER A 46 -6.53 -14.60 -2.51
CA SER A 46 -6.84 -14.43 -1.08
C SER A 46 -7.67 -15.61 -0.55
N ALA A 47 -8.65 -16.07 -1.33
CA ALA A 47 -9.46 -17.25 -1.04
C ALA A 47 -8.63 -18.55 -1.04
N GLN A 48 -7.61 -18.65 -1.89
CA GLN A 48 -6.66 -19.78 -1.89
C GLN A 48 -5.76 -19.78 -0.65
N GLY A 49 -5.31 -18.61 -0.18
CA GLY A 49 -4.58 -18.48 1.10
C GLY A 49 -5.43 -18.90 2.30
N ALA A 50 -6.71 -18.48 2.33
CA ALA A 50 -7.67 -18.89 3.35
C ALA A 50 -8.02 -20.38 3.27
N ALA A 51 -8.16 -20.94 2.07
CA ALA A 51 -8.40 -22.37 1.86
C ALA A 51 -7.19 -23.23 2.25
N HIS A 52 -5.95 -22.77 2.01
CA HIS A 52 -4.75 -23.42 2.50
C HIS A 52 -4.64 -23.36 4.04
N ALA A 53 -4.99 -22.23 4.65
CA ALA A 53 -5.06 -22.12 6.11
C ALA A 53 -6.13 -23.04 6.72
N ALA A 54 -7.30 -23.16 6.08
CA ALA A 54 -8.37 -24.05 6.51
C ALA A 54 -8.05 -25.53 6.29
N ALA A 55 -7.30 -25.87 5.23
CA ALA A 55 -6.82 -27.22 4.98
C ALA A 55 -5.73 -27.64 6.00
N ALA A 56 -4.86 -26.72 6.42
CA ALA A 56 -3.90 -26.95 7.51
C ALA A 56 -4.59 -27.10 8.88
N ALA A 57 -5.78 -26.50 9.06
CA ALA A 57 -6.60 -26.62 10.26
C ALA A 57 -7.55 -27.83 10.27
N LYS A 58 -7.57 -28.65 9.21
CA LYS A 58 -8.22 -29.97 9.22
C LYS A 58 -7.18 -31.02 9.64
N PRO A 59 -7.02 -31.34 10.94
CA PRO A 59 -6.20 -32.46 11.35
C PRO A 59 -6.84 -33.75 10.83
N ALA A 60 -5.96 -34.63 10.35
CA ALA A 60 -6.27 -35.96 9.88
C ALA A 60 -7.22 -36.70 10.82
N SER A 61 -8.27 -37.27 10.23
CA SER A 61 -9.14 -38.30 10.83
C SER A 61 -8.85 -39.63 10.15
#